data_AF-A0A507CQC7-F1
#
_entry.id   AF-A0A507CQC7-F1
#
_cell.length_a   1.000
_cell.length_b   1.000
_cell.length_c   1.000
_cell.angle_alpha   90.00
_cell.angle_beta   90.00
_cell.angle_gamma   90.00
#
_symmetry.space_group_name_H-M   'P 1'
#
loop_
_entity.id
_entity.type
_entity.pdbx_description
1 polymer ?
#
loop_
_entity_poly.entity_id
_entity_poly.type
_entity_poly.pdbx_seq_one_letter_code
_entity_poly.pdbx_strand_id
1 'polypeptide(L)'
;MSDNLHLANLSIGLINWYCWIPSLDIEGSFVTTPNISAGLFSHNDIQNGNYDAWLYFVDMGLQAAIDSLNSDTSVLSGIHINIKRFSNCGPWRMGIADSWTSSTGGAASVMAQDIIENHKDVIGVVAMEYSSTAAGSASVLSIGEIPYCTGLAASLRLSDKQNFPYLWRTNSNAGLGNRAYRILEHWRVSRVVIVYEKFNELSYLGHLDVLKSLQQNSILVLESFGLAKSPSSTMYDHIVASMQKYSARYIVVLGGSDFSAAFLNAMGVRDMVDDDHVYFGNNVPWPSQNATLLYGAKYFGYIKGYIQFCAFNSAREANYYRALNEVNQKMGINVTEFDVDFNNIFYFYDCVKAMAYGMDSVSVTSLTSIIFATVLILQSKLKFLKAGSSPEMLATRQLNPQMSYNHFRNTGYSGILGNPFTLDENGDVNIQTMFYSFTGDYYNNVIFAELEAGGKRFSNYNTSAPIFFNGGSIPPVDGPPVLPTLTYSSSNVEGILLIAFIFSGIAIALISGGAIFAFRDHSAIRPSSPPEVLVSCGGCGLIFASLIGFLGTPDPFVCTLRTSGIFVGFTLFAAPLICKTLKTWAIVIPRRRMKESEARQIVFTSRVASAVVIIAVGLMGVFWVLK
;
A
#
# COMPACT_ATOMS: atom_id res chain seq x y z
N MET A 1 43.18 50.71 -1.23
CA MET A 1 41.87 50.98 -1.85
C MET A 1 41.00 49.80 -1.50
N SER A 2 40.09 49.98 -0.55
CA SER A 2 39.07 49.00 -0.19
C SER A 2 37.99 49.09 -1.25
N ASP A 3 37.94 48.12 -2.16
CA ASP A 3 36.79 47.96 -3.04
C ASP A 3 35.59 47.59 -2.15
N ASN A 4 34.77 48.60 -1.82
CA ASN A 4 33.41 48.38 -1.35
C ASN A 4 32.65 47.72 -2.50
N LEU A 5 32.72 46.40 -2.60
CA LEU A 5 31.83 45.62 -3.44
C LEU A 5 30.41 45.96 -2.97
N HIS A 6 29.64 46.67 -3.79
CA HIS A 6 28.23 46.88 -3.55
C HIS A 6 27.54 45.52 -3.59
N LEU A 7 27.29 44.94 -2.41
CA LEU A 7 26.51 43.72 -2.27
C LEU A 7 25.07 44.02 -2.69
N ALA A 8 24.55 43.27 -3.66
CA ALA A 8 23.14 43.33 -3.99
C ALA A 8 22.34 42.69 -2.85
N ASN A 9 21.24 43.32 -2.43
CA ASN A 9 20.36 42.79 -1.39
C ASN A 9 19.18 42.07 -2.02
N LEU A 10 18.94 40.84 -1.56
CA LEU A 10 17.81 39.98 -1.96
C LEU A 10 17.07 39.59 -0.68
N SER A 11 15.74 39.41 -0.75
CA SER A 11 14.96 38.87 0.38
C SER A 11 14.38 37.49 0.04
N ILE A 12 14.48 36.53 0.96
CA ILE A 12 13.69 35.30 0.96
C ILE A 12 12.51 35.49 1.92
N GLY A 13 11.31 35.19 1.42
CA GLY A 13 10.09 35.23 2.21
C GLY A 13 9.91 33.95 3.01
N LEU A 14 9.70 34.05 4.32
CA LEU A 14 9.33 32.94 5.18
C LEU A 14 7.84 33.02 5.47
N ILE A 15 7.08 32.05 4.99
CA ILE A 15 5.63 31.99 5.19
C ILE A 15 5.35 31.00 6.32
N ASN A 16 4.64 31.45 7.35
CA ASN A 16 4.24 30.59 8.47
C ASN A 16 2.97 31.13 9.15
N TRP A 17 2.43 30.41 10.14
CA TRP A 17 1.32 30.87 10.95
C TRP A 17 1.75 31.77 12.13
N TYR A 18 2.51 32.84 11.84
CA TYR A 18 3.09 33.73 12.86
C TYR A 18 2.06 34.38 13.81
N CYS A 19 0.78 34.39 13.44
CA CYS A 19 -0.32 34.79 14.32
C CYS A 19 -0.44 33.97 15.61
N TRP A 20 0.35 32.91 15.80
CA TRP A 20 0.41 32.11 17.03
C TRP A 20 1.40 32.64 18.05
N ILE A 21 2.38 33.47 17.66
CA ILE A 21 3.35 34.04 18.59
C ILE A 21 2.82 35.37 19.14
N PRO A 22 2.50 35.49 20.45
CA PRO A 22 1.90 36.70 21.02
C PRO A 22 2.78 37.95 20.95
N SER A 23 4.09 37.78 20.89
CA SER A 23 5.07 38.87 20.92
C SER A 23 5.41 39.46 19.55
N LEU A 24 4.73 39.03 18.48
CA LEU A 24 5.00 39.52 17.12
C LEU A 24 4.01 40.60 16.70
N ASP A 25 4.54 41.72 16.24
CA ASP A 25 3.82 42.78 15.56
C ASP A 25 3.64 42.38 14.09
N ILE A 26 2.39 42.39 13.63
CA ILE A 26 1.99 41.97 12.28
C ILE A 26 1.13 43.07 11.67
N GLU A 27 1.59 43.66 10.57
CA GLU A 27 0.85 44.64 9.78
C GLU A 27 0.33 43.96 8.50
N GLY A 28 -0.98 43.73 8.43
CA GLY A 28 -1.57 42.94 7.35
C GLY A 28 -1.09 41.49 7.41
N SER A 29 -0.27 41.09 6.43
CA SER A 29 0.39 39.78 6.41
C SER A 29 1.87 39.84 6.83
N PHE A 30 2.49 41.02 6.80
CA PHE A 30 3.91 41.18 7.05
C PHE A 30 4.22 41.27 8.54
N VAL A 31 5.17 40.47 9.01
CA VAL A 31 5.67 40.56 10.40
C VAL A 31 6.68 41.71 10.46
N THR A 32 6.34 42.77 11.18
CA THR A 32 7.17 43.97 11.30
C THR A 32 8.19 43.85 12.43
N THR A 33 8.01 42.90 13.35
CA THR A 33 9.03 42.58 14.35
C THR A 33 10.33 42.16 13.65
N PRO A 34 11.43 42.92 13.84
CA PRO A 34 12.59 42.82 12.97
C PRO A 34 13.33 41.49 13.10
N ASN A 35 13.32 40.86 14.29
CA ASN A 35 13.98 39.56 14.49
C ASN A 35 13.27 38.70 15.53
N ILE A 36 13.06 37.43 15.17
CA ILE A 36 12.77 36.33 16.09
C ILE A 36 14.13 35.81 16.59
N SER A 37 14.43 36.01 17.87
CA SER A 37 15.75 35.73 18.45
C SER A 37 15.76 34.47 19.33
N ALA A 38 16.97 34.01 19.64
CA ALA A 38 17.20 32.90 20.57
C ALA A 38 16.57 33.19 21.94
N GLY A 39 15.96 32.16 22.57
CA GLY A 39 15.42 32.24 23.93
C GLY A 39 13.94 32.64 24.04
N LEU A 40 13.21 32.76 22.94
CA LEU A 40 11.75 32.97 22.97
C LEU A 40 10.99 31.76 23.55
N PHE A 41 11.48 30.55 23.25
CA PHE A 41 10.98 29.29 23.77
C PHE A 41 12.11 28.50 24.43
N SER A 42 11.79 27.71 25.46
CA SER A 42 12.72 26.84 26.17
C SER A 42 12.78 25.43 25.56
N HIS A 43 13.76 24.62 25.97
CA HIS A 43 13.83 23.22 25.54
C HIS A 43 12.63 22.39 26.00
N ASN A 44 11.99 22.74 27.13
CA ASN A 44 10.77 22.04 27.55
C ASN A 44 9.59 22.33 26.61
N ASP A 45 9.54 23.52 26.02
CA ASP A 45 8.50 23.88 25.05
C ASP A 45 8.68 23.10 23.73
N ILE A 46 9.92 22.71 23.38
CA ILE A 46 10.21 21.76 22.29
C ILE A 46 9.50 20.44 22.55
N GLN A 47 9.73 19.88 23.74
CA GLN A 47 9.24 18.54 24.09
C GLN A 47 7.71 18.50 24.27
N ASN A 48 7.11 19.62 24.65
CA ASN A 48 5.66 19.73 24.81
C ASN A 48 4.91 19.81 23.46
N GLY A 49 5.61 20.10 22.35
CA GLY A 49 5.05 20.02 21.00
C GLY A 49 3.95 21.05 20.69
N ASN A 50 3.98 22.22 21.34
CA ASN A 50 3.02 23.29 21.02
C ASN A 50 3.28 23.88 19.62
N TYR A 51 2.22 24.28 18.91
CA TYR A 51 2.32 24.77 17.52
C TYR A 51 3.11 26.07 17.36
N ASP A 52 3.11 26.93 18.36
CA ASP A 52 3.90 28.17 18.42
C ASP A 52 5.39 27.88 18.59
N ALA A 53 5.72 26.92 19.46
CA ALA A 53 7.07 26.41 19.63
C ALA A 53 7.56 25.73 18.34
N TRP A 54 6.75 24.85 17.73
CA TRP A 54 7.08 24.20 16.45
C TRP A 54 7.41 25.22 15.34
N LEU A 55 6.58 26.25 15.19
CA LEU A 55 6.81 27.35 14.25
C LEU A 55 8.14 28.06 14.54
N TYR A 56 8.44 28.34 15.80
CA TYR A 56 9.69 28.98 16.20
C TYR A 56 10.91 28.13 15.80
N PHE A 57 10.88 26.81 16.03
CA PHE A 57 12.00 25.92 15.67
C PHE A 57 12.25 25.88 14.17
N VAL A 58 11.18 25.87 13.37
CA VAL A 58 11.30 25.93 11.92
C VAL A 58 11.90 27.27 11.47
N ASP A 59 11.46 28.40 12.04
CA ASP A 59 12.04 29.73 11.72
C ASP A 59 13.53 29.78 12.09
N MET A 60 13.92 29.27 13.26
CA MET A 60 15.33 29.24 13.68
C MET A 60 16.20 28.38 12.75
N GLY A 61 15.68 27.24 12.28
CA GLY A 61 16.36 26.41 11.28
C GLY A 61 16.54 27.12 9.93
N LEU A 62 15.51 27.84 9.48
CA LEU A 62 15.56 28.66 8.26
C LEU A 62 16.59 29.80 8.38
N GLN A 63 16.63 30.47 9.53
CA GLN A 63 17.64 31.50 9.79
C GLN A 63 19.06 30.92 9.79
N ALA A 64 19.28 29.76 10.41
CA ALA A 64 20.59 29.10 10.40
C ALA A 64 21.05 28.77 8.96
N ALA A 65 20.14 28.31 8.10
CA ALA A 65 20.44 28.04 6.69
C ALA A 65 20.87 29.32 5.94
N ILE A 66 20.19 30.43 6.18
CA ILE A 66 20.48 31.74 5.58
C ILE A 66 21.79 32.32 6.10
N ASP A 67 22.06 32.24 7.40
CA ASP A 67 23.33 32.67 7.99
C ASP A 67 24.50 31.88 7.40
N SER A 68 24.33 30.57 7.26
CA SER A 68 25.30 29.69 6.62
C SER A 68 25.53 30.07 5.15
N LEU A 69 24.48 30.42 4.38
CA LEU A 69 24.62 30.91 3.00
C LEU A 69 25.34 32.26 2.91
N ASN A 70 24.96 33.23 3.75
CA ASN A 70 25.58 34.55 3.77
C ASN A 70 27.06 34.50 4.19
N SER A 71 27.48 33.45 4.90
CA SER A 71 28.88 33.21 5.24
C SER A 71 29.68 32.51 4.13
N ASP A 72 29.01 31.89 3.16
CA ASP A 72 29.62 31.14 2.07
C ASP A 72 29.74 32.00 0.81
N THR A 73 30.97 32.43 0.49
CA THR A 73 31.22 33.27 -0.69
C THR A 73 31.15 32.50 -2.02
N SER A 74 30.99 31.17 -1.99
CA SER A 74 30.96 30.33 -3.20
C SER A 74 29.59 30.24 -3.88
N VAL A 75 28.52 30.57 -3.16
CA VAL A 75 27.13 30.52 -3.63
C VAL A 75 26.55 31.94 -3.54
N LEU A 76 25.91 32.44 -4.59
CA LEU A 76 25.37 33.80 -4.65
C LEU A 76 26.42 34.87 -4.34
N SER A 77 27.62 34.74 -4.92
CA SER A 77 28.72 35.67 -4.69
C SER A 77 28.33 37.10 -5.00
N GLY A 78 28.52 38.02 -4.05
CA GLY A 78 28.15 39.43 -4.22
C GLY A 78 26.70 39.76 -3.82
N ILE A 79 25.98 38.82 -3.21
CA ILE A 79 24.59 39.01 -2.76
C ILE A 79 24.49 38.76 -1.25
N HIS A 80 23.71 39.58 -0.56
CA HIS A 80 23.30 39.35 0.82
C HIS A 80 21.81 38.98 0.88
N ILE A 81 21.50 37.86 1.54
CA ILE A 81 20.15 37.34 1.70
C ILE A 81 19.55 37.88 3.00
N ASN A 82 18.45 38.61 2.88
CA ASN A 82 17.62 39.10 3.97
C ASN A 82 16.41 38.19 4.16
N ILE A 83 15.80 38.28 5.35
CA ILE A 83 14.58 37.55 5.70
C ILE A 83 13.41 38.52 5.78
N LYS A 84 12.30 38.16 5.12
CA LYS A 84 10.98 38.79 5.36
C LYS A 84 9.98 37.73 5.78
N ARG A 85 9.21 38.00 6.82
CA ARG A 85 8.27 37.03 7.41
C ARG A 85 6.84 37.41 7.10
N PHE A 86 6.04 36.41 6.75
CA PHE A 86 4.65 36.57 6.34
C PHE A 86 3.74 35.58 7.07
N SER A 87 2.71 36.11 7.72
CA SER A 87 1.68 35.35 8.43
C SER A 87 0.56 34.94 7.48
N ASN A 88 0.33 33.64 7.32
CA ASN A 88 -0.77 33.12 6.51
C ASN A 88 -2.12 33.02 7.27
N CYS A 89 -2.18 33.54 8.49
CA CYS A 89 -3.35 33.52 9.37
C CYS A 89 -3.73 34.90 9.93
N GLY A 90 -3.12 35.97 9.41
CA GLY A 90 -3.39 37.36 9.81
C GLY A 90 -2.62 37.79 11.07
N PRO A 91 -3.08 38.85 11.76
CA PRO A 91 -2.46 39.31 13.00
C PRO A 91 -2.79 38.39 14.18
N TRP A 92 -1.94 38.42 15.21
CA TRP A 92 -2.19 37.70 16.46
C TRP A 92 -3.47 38.20 17.14
N ARG A 93 -4.23 37.28 17.72
CA ARG A 93 -5.39 37.60 18.56
C ARG A 93 -5.54 36.59 19.69
N MET A 94 -6.05 37.06 20.83
CA MET A 94 -6.33 36.19 21.98
C MET A 94 -7.33 35.08 21.59
N GLY A 95 -7.05 33.84 22.00
CA GLY A 95 -7.90 32.67 21.67
C GLY A 95 -7.77 32.16 20.23
N ILE A 96 -6.76 32.60 19.47
CA ILE A 96 -6.54 32.08 18.10
C ILE A 96 -6.22 30.58 18.11
N ALA A 97 -5.50 30.09 19.12
CA ALA A 97 -5.15 28.68 19.24
C ALA A 97 -6.40 27.78 19.33
N ASP A 98 -7.42 28.21 20.08
CA ASP A 98 -8.66 27.46 20.27
C ASP A 98 -9.62 27.55 19.08
N SER A 99 -9.50 28.60 18.26
CA SER A 99 -10.44 28.90 17.17
C SER A 99 -9.89 28.58 15.78
N TRP A 100 -8.63 28.15 15.67
CA TRP A 100 -8.00 27.91 14.37
C TRP A 100 -8.40 26.57 13.77
N THR A 101 -8.94 26.60 12.57
CA THR A 101 -9.44 25.41 11.85
C THR A 101 -8.37 24.72 11.00
N SER A 102 -7.08 25.05 11.20
CA SER A 102 -5.94 24.56 10.38
C SER A 102 -6.08 24.86 8.87
N SER A 103 -7.04 25.71 8.48
CA SER A 103 -7.33 26.09 7.10
C SER A 103 -7.53 27.60 7.02
N THR A 104 -6.57 28.29 6.41
CA THR A 104 -6.59 29.76 6.28
C THR A 104 -6.46 30.21 4.84
N GLY A 105 -6.91 29.39 3.88
CA GLY A 105 -6.72 29.61 2.44
C GLY A 105 -7.01 31.04 1.96
N GLY A 106 -8.06 31.69 2.47
CA GLY A 106 -8.36 33.10 2.15
C GLY A 106 -7.28 34.08 2.61
N ALA A 107 -6.80 33.96 3.85
CA ALA A 107 -5.72 34.80 4.37
C ALA A 107 -4.38 34.51 3.67
N ALA A 108 -4.13 33.25 3.31
CA ALA A 108 -2.93 32.85 2.59
C ALA A 108 -2.89 33.40 1.14
N SER A 109 -4.03 33.44 0.44
CA SER A 109 -4.09 34.07 -0.88
C SER A 109 -3.89 35.60 -0.81
N VAL A 110 -4.42 36.26 0.21
CA VAL A 110 -4.18 37.71 0.44
C VAL A 110 -2.71 37.98 0.73
N MET A 111 -2.09 37.19 1.60
CA MET A 111 -0.66 37.25 1.88
C MET A 111 0.18 37.03 0.61
N ALA A 112 -0.17 36.04 -0.21
CA ALA A 112 0.52 35.79 -1.47
C ALA A 112 0.44 37.00 -2.43
N GLN A 113 -0.72 37.65 -2.51
CA GLN A 113 -0.89 38.87 -3.30
C GLN A 113 -0.05 40.04 -2.73
N ASP A 114 -0.03 40.20 -1.41
CA ASP A 114 0.80 41.20 -0.71
C ASP A 114 2.30 41.03 -1.01
N ILE A 115 2.79 39.78 -1.01
CA ILE A 115 4.18 39.45 -1.41
C ILE A 115 4.47 39.88 -2.85
N ILE A 116 3.52 39.66 -3.76
CA ILE A 116 3.70 39.98 -5.18
C ILE A 116 3.69 41.50 -5.40
N GLU A 117 2.73 42.20 -4.82
CA GLU A 117 2.44 43.61 -5.11
C GLU A 117 3.32 44.57 -4.30
N ASN A 118 3.47 44.32 -2.99
CA ASN A 118 4.08 45.25 -2.04
C ASN A 118 5.52 44.90 -1.66
N HIS A 119 5.90 43.62 -1.70
CA HIS A 119 7.23 43.14 -1.29
C HIS A 119 8.08 42.67 -2.47
N LYS A 120 8.31 43.54 -3.46
CA LYS A 120 8.99 43.20 -4.73
C LYS A 120 10.42 42.70 -4.61
N ASP A 121 11.08 42.95 -3.48
CA ASP A 121 12.41 42.45 -3.15
C ASP A 121 12.42 40.97 -2.69
N VAL A 122 11.25 40.37 -2.43
CA VAL A 122 11.11 38.95 -2.11
C VAL A 122 11.19 38.13 -3.40
N ILE A 123 12.26 37.37 -3.59
CA ILE A 123 12.54 36.69 -4.86
C ILE A 123 12.04 35.24 -4.89
N GLY A 124 11.96 34.61 -3.71
CA GLY A 124 11.40 33.28 -3.50
C GLY A 124 10.88 33.12 -2.08
N VAL A 125 10.07 32.09 -1.85
CA VAL A 125 9.46 31.83 -0.54
C VAL A 125 9.67 30.41 -0.04
N VAL A 126 9.90 30.27 1.26
CA VAL A 126 9.89 28.98 1.95
C VAL A 126 8.76 28.99 2.96
N ALA A 127 7.91 27.96 2.92
CA ALA A 127 6.59 28.02 3.53
C ALA A 127 6.29 26.80 4.40
N MET A 128 5.88 27.05 5.64
CA MET A 128 5.30 26.09 6.56
C MET A 128 3.78 26.33 6.59
N GLU A 129 3.06 25.55 5.79
CA GLU A 129 1.61 25.69 5.64
C GLU A 129 0.97 24.29 5.58
N TYR A 130 -0.25 24.20 6.11
CA TYR A 130 -1.09 23.03 5.84
C TYR A 130 -1.43 22.93 4.35
N SER A 131 -1.59 21.71 3.85
CA SER A 131 -1.83 21.46 2.42
C SER A 131 -3.05 22.19 1.83
N SER A 132 -4.11 22.38 2.63
CA SER A 132 -5.30 23.14 2.23
C SER A 132 -4.98 24.62 2.02
N THR A 133 -4.21 25.21 2.93
CA THR A 133 -3.76 26.60 2.89
C THR A 133 -2.73 26.82 1.78
N ALA A 134 -1.74 25.94 1.65
CA ALA A 134 -0.66 25.99 0.67
C ALA A 134 -1.18 26.02 -0.78
N ALA A 135 -2.30 25.37 -1.08
CA ALA A 135 -2.86 25.40 -2.44
C ALA A 135 -3.33 26.80 -2.86
N GLY A 136 -3.85 27.59 -1.91
CA GLY A 136 -4.26 28.97 -2.19
C GLY A 136 -3.07 29.88 -2.43
N SER A 137 -2.06 29.83 -1.57
CA SER A 137 -0.84 30.64 -1.70
C SER A 137 0.00 30.22 -2.92
N ALA A 138 0.19 28.91 -3.16
CA ALA A 138 0.97 28.41 -4.28
C ALA A 138 0.36 28.75 -5.65
N SER A 139 -0.97 28.78 -5.77
CA SER A 139 -1.64 29.19 -7.00
C SER A 139 -1.36 30.66 -7.31
N VAL A 140 -1.54 31.55 -6.32
CA VAL A 140 -1.29 33.00 -6.48
C VAL A 140 0.19 33.28 -6.73
N LEU A 141 1.10 32.64 -5.99
CA LEU A 141 2.55 32.81 -6.17
C LEU A 141 3.05 32.27 -7.50
N SER A 142 2.39 31.24 -8.06
CA SER A 142 2.70 30.77 -9.42
C SER A 142 2.32 31.79 -10.50
N ILE A 143 1.25 32.56 -10.30
CA ILE A 143 0.89 33.68 -11.21
C ILE A 143 1.96 34.78 -11.14
N GLY A 144 2.47 35.06 -9.94
CA GLY A 144 3.57 36.02 -9.72
C GLY A 144 4.96 35.49 -10.07
N GLU A 145 5.06 34.26 -10.60
CA GLU A 145 6.32 33.58 -10.93
C GLU A 145 7.30 33.51 -9.75
N ILE A 146 6.79 33.39 -8.52
CA ILE A 146 7.61 33.33 -7.31
C ILE A 146 7.91 31.86 -6.98
N PRO A 147 9.19 31.41 -7.02
CA PRO A 147 9.58 30.09 -6.54
C PRO A 147 9.11 29.85 -5.11
N TYR A 148 8.44 28.72 -4.90
CA TYR A 148 7.85 28.34 -3.64
C TYR A 148 8.38 26.97 -3.23
N CYS A 149 9.02 26.88 -2.07
CA CYS A 149 9.36 25.60 -1.43
C CYS A 149 8.59 25.36 -0.13
N THR A 150 8.12 24.14 0.10
CA THR A 150 7.56 23.75 1.40
C THR A 150 8.05 22.39 1.88
N GLY A 151 8.30 22.30 3.19
CA GLY A 151 8.66 21.07 3.89
C GLY A 151 7.49 20.33 4.53
N LEU A 152 6.28 20.93 4.57
CA LEU A 152 5.14 20.36 5.30
C LEU A 152 3.98 19.89 4.40
N ALA A 153 3.66 20.66 3.36
CA ALA A 153 2.43 20.42 2.60
C ALA A 153 2.52 19.15 1.72
N ALA A 154 1.81 18.11 2.11
CA ALA A 154 1.92 16.78 1.50
C ALA A 154 0.79 16.44 0.49
N SER A 155 -0.24 17.28 0.30
CA SER A 155 -1.37 16.93 -0.59
C SER A 155 -0.92 16.62 -2.02
N LEU A 156 -1.47 15.54 -2.60
CA LEU A 156 -1.18 15.15 -3.99
C LEU A 156 -1.70 16.18 -5.01
N ARG A 157 -2.63 17.05 -4.63
CA ARG A 157 -3.09 18.16 -5.48
C ARG A 157 -1.93 19.08 -5.87
N LEU A 158 -0.96 19.29 -4.98
CA LEU A 158 0.19 20.16 -5.18
C LEU A 158 1.23 19.59 -6.19
N SER A 159 1.06 18.34 -6.60
CA SER A 159 1.85 17.71 -7.66
C SER A 159 1.41 18.13 -9.06
N ASP A 160 0.26 18.79 -9.21
CA ASP A 160 -0.21 19.29 -10.51
C ASP A 160 0.59 20.54 -10.94
N LYS A 161 1.59 20.33 -11.80
CA LYS A 161 2.47 21.39 -12.31
C LYS A 161 1.84 22.28 -13.37
N GLN A 162 0.63 21.98 -13.83
CA GLN A 162 -0.13 22.93 -14.64
C GLN A 162 -0.69 24.05 -13.76
N ASN A 163 -1.14 23.70 -12.56
CA ASN A 163 -1.69 24.65 -11.59
C ASN A 163 -0.63 25.27 -10.67
N PHE A 164 0.46 24.54 -10.38
CA PHE A 164 1.51 24.97 -9.46
C PHE A 164 2.93 24.88 -10.08
N PRO A 165 3.21 25.58 -11.21
CA PRO A 165 4.48 25.48 -11.93
C PRO A 165 5.70 26.00 -11.17
N TYR A 166 5.53 26.82 -10.12
CA TYR A 166 6.64 27.36 -9.32
C TYR A 166 6.78 26.71 -7.94
N LEU A 167 5.91 25.72 -7.64
CA LEU A 167 5.92 24.97 -6.39
C LEU A 167 6.81 23.74 -6.49
N TRP A 168 7.66 23.53 -5.49
CA TRP A 168 8.36 22.28 -5.23
C TRP A 168 8.45 22.03 -3.72
N ARG A 169 8.81 20.81 -3.33
CA ARG A 169 8.70 20.35 -1.96
C ARG A 169 9.90 19.52 -1.57
N THR A 170 10.37 19.76 -0.35
CA THR A 170 11.32 18.87 0.32
C THR A 170 10.63 17.70 1.01
N ASN A 171 9.30 17.62 0.94
CA ASN A 171 8.53 16.46 1.37
C ASN A 171 8.21 15.56 0.16
N SER A 172 8.20 14.25 0.37
CA SER A 172 7.92 13.26 -0.67
C SER A 172 6.66 12.50 -0.35
N ASN A 173 5.54 12.94 -0.92
CA ASN A 173 4.25 12.29 -0.69
C ASN A 173 3.62 11.73 -1.98
N ALA A 174 4.12 12.12 -3.15
CA ALA A 174 3.80 11.43 -4.39
C ALA A 174 4.28 9.96 -4.37
N GLY A 175 3.53 9.07 -5.02
CA GLY A 175 3.88 7.65 -5.15
C GLY A 175 3.54 6.78 -3.94
N LEU A 176 2.61 7.23 -3.08
CA LEU A 176 2.12 6.47 -1.92
C LEU A 176 1.61 5.08 -2.33
N GLY A 177 0.90 5.00 -3.45
CA GLY A 177 0.40 3.74 -4.00
C GLY A 177 1.51 2.78 -4.38
N ASN A 178 2.59 3.28 -5.01
CA ASN A 178 3.74 2.43 -5.35
C ASN A 178 4.46 1.91 -4.08
N ARG A 179 4.56 2.73 -3.02
CA ARG A 179 5.15 2.29 -1.74
C ARG A 179 4.35 1.14 -1.11
N ALA A 180 3.02 1.28 -1.08
CA ALA A 180 2.12 0.23 -0.59
C ALA A 180 2.17 -1.03 -1.46
N TYR A 181 2.21 -0.88 -2.79
CA TYR A 181 2.34 -2.00 -3.71
C TYR A 181 3.64 -2.79 -3.50
N ARG A 182 4.79 -2.10 -3.40
CA ARG A 182 6.11 -2.76 -3.35
C ARG A 182 6.28 -3.69 -2.16
N ILE A 183 5.74 -3.31 -1.01
CA ILE A 183 5.79 -4.18 0.18
C ILE A 183 4.84 -5.38 0.05
N LEU A 184 3.67 -5.20 -0.55
CA LEU A 184 2.73 -6.29 -0.82
C LEU A 184 3.30 -7.28 -1.86
N GLU A 185 3.95 -6.77 -2.91
CA GLU A 185 4.67 -7.57 -3.90
C GLU A 185 5.77 -8.41 -3.23
N HIS A 186 6.54 -7.81 -2.32
CA HIS A 186 7.58 -8.51 -1.58
C HIS A 186 7.03 -9.68 -0.74
N TRP A 187 5.87 -9.49 -0.09
CA TRP A 187 5.20 -10.53 0.69
C TRP A 187 4.36 -11.50 -0.14
N ARG A 188 4.27 -11.32 -1.47
CA ARG A 188 3.39 -12.08 -2.37
C ARG A 188 1.92 -12.02 -1.97
N VAL A 189 1.48 -10.87 -1.47
CA VAL A 189 0.08 -10.60 -1.14
C VAL A 189 -0.63 -10.17 -2.40
N SER A 190 -1.85 -10.67 -2.59
CA SER A 190 -2.68 -10.40 -3.77
C SER A 190 -4.02 -9.76 -3.43
N ARG A 191 -4.41 -9.72 -2.14
CA ARG A 191 -5.71 -9.20 -1.70
C ARG A 191 -5.56 -8.28 -0.50
N VAL A 192 -6.23 -7.13 -0.51
CA VAL A 192 -6.21 -6.17 0.59
C VAL A 192 -7.57 -5.52 0.85
N VAL A 193 -7.74 -4.99 2.05
CA VAL A 193 -8.82 -4.04 2.40
C VAL A 193 -8.19 -2.67 2.62
N ILE A 194 -8.86 -1.60 2.16
CA ILE A 194 -8.42 -0.22 2.41
C ILE A 194 -9.39 0.45 3.37
N VAL A 195 -8.87 1.12 4.39
CA VAL A 195 -9.64 1.97 5.30
C VAL A 195 -9.03 3.35 5.26
N TYR A 196 -9.85 4.38 5.03
CA TYR A 196 -9.36 5.75 4.90
C TYR A 196 -10.26 6.79 5.54
N GLU A 197 -9.66 7.89 5.98
CA GLU A 197 -10.37 9.05 6.50
C GLU A 197 -11.03 9.84 5.35
N LYS A 198 -12.36 9.75 5.23
CA LYS A 198 -13.13 10.22 4.07
C LYS A 198 -13.12 11.74 3.89
N PHE A 199 -13.17 12.50 4.98
CA PHE A 199 -13.30 13.96 4.95
C PHE A 199 -11.96 14.69 5.06
N ASN A 200 -10.85 13.94 5.08
CA ASN A 200 -9.50 14.49 5.04
C ASN A 200 -8.98 14.41 3.61
N GLU A 201 -8.67 15.56 2.98
CA GLU A 201 -8.21 15.61 1.59
C GLU A 201 -6.95 14.74 1.36
N LEU A 202 -5.99 14.81 2.29
CA LEU A 202 -4.73 14.07 2.18
C LEU A 202 -4.98 12.55 2.15
N SER A 203 -5.83 12.08 3.05
CA SER A 203 -6.21 10.68 3.16
C SER A 203 -7.06 10.21 1.98
N TYR A 204 -8.00 11.04 1.52
CA TYR A 204 -8.85 10.72 0.37
C TYR A 204 -8.05 10.62 -0.92
N LEU A 205 -7.17 11.60 -1.20
CA LEU A 205 -6.31 11.56 -2.38
C LEU A 205 -5.28 10.42 -2.29
N GLY A 206 -4.72 10.18 -1.11
CA GLY A 206 -3.84 9.04 -0.86
C GLY A 206 -4.54 7.70 -1.12
N HIS A 207 -5.81 7.57 -0.72
CA HIS A 207 -6.63 6.40 -1.05
C HIS A 207 -6.79 6.21 -2.56
N LEU A 208 -7.05 7.28 -3.31
CA LEU A 208 -7.19 7.17 -4.77
C LEU A 208 -5.88 6.74 -5.44
N ASP A 209 -4.74 7.26 -4.98
CA ASP A 209 -3.42 6.87 -5.48
C ASP A 209 -3.10 5.39 -5.18
N VAL A 210 -3.34 4.96 -3.94
CA VAL A 210 -3.16 3.55 -3.54
C VAL A 210 -4.10 2.64 -4.31
N LEU A 211 -5.38 2.95 -4.37
CA LEU A 211 -6.38 2.15 -5.11
C LEU A 211 -5.97 1.98 -6.57
N LYS A 212 -5.59 3.08 -7.24
CA LYS A 212 -5.13 3.06 -8.63
C LYS A 212 -3.88 2.19 -8.80
N SER A 213 -2.89 2.36 -7.93
CA SER A 213 -1.63 1.61 -8.02
C SER A 213 -1.83 0.11 -7.79
N LEU A 214 -2.64 -0.27 -6.80
CA LEU A 214 -2.95 -1.67 -6.53
C LEU A 214 -3.71 -2.33 -7.68
N GLN A 215 -4.72 -1.66 -8.23
CA GLN A 215 -5.48 -2.15 -9.39
C GLN A 215 -4.59 -2.33 -10.63
N GLN A 216 -3.68 -1.38 -10.90
CA GLN A 216 -2.74 -1.46 -12.02
C GLN A 216 -1.77 -2.64 -11.91
N ASN A 217 -1.45 -3.07 -10.69
CA ASN A 217 -0.52 -4.17 -10.44
C ASN A 217 -1.21 -5.47 -10.03
N SER A 218 -2.48 -5.66 -10.41
CA SER A 218 -3.25 -6.91 -10.19
C SER A 218 -3.44 -7.31 -8.71
N ILE A 219 -3.39 -6.35 -7.78
CA ILE A 219 -3.79 -6.57 -6.39
C ILE A 219 -5.30 -6.35 -6.27
N LEU A 220 -6.03 -7.36 -5.80
CA LEU A 220 -7.47 -7.30 -5.59
C LEU A 220 -7.79 -6.50 -4.32
N VAL A 221 -8.39 -5.33 -4.48
CA VAL A 221 -8.99 -4.60 -3.36
C VAL A 221 -10.36 -5.19 -3.07
N LEU A 222 -10.47 -5.90 -1.94
CA LEU A 222 -11.69 -6.60 -1.52
C LEU A 222 -12.82 -5.60 -1.20
N GLU A 223 -12.47 -4.56 -0.45
CA GLU A 223 -13.38 -3.48 -0.07
C GLU A 223 -12.59 -2.23 0.34
N SER A 224 -13.17 -1.04 0.14
CA SER A 224 -12.62 0.25 0.58
C SER A 224 -13.62 0.95 1.51
N PHE A 225 -13.24 1.20 2.75
CA PHE A 225 -14.07 1.85 3.76
C PHE A 225 -13.66 3.31 3.98
N GLY A 226 -14.51 4.24 3.55
CA GLY A 226 -14.36 5.66 3.85
C GLY A 226 -15.06 6.04 5.15
N LEU A 227 -14.28 6.46 6.16
CA LEU A 227 -14.75 6.73 7.51
C LEU A 227 -14.70 8.21 7.87
N ALA A 228 -15.65 8.69 8.68
CA ALA A 228 -15.54 10.00 9.31
C ALA A 228 -14.45 9.98 10.40
N LYS A 229 -14.03 11.16 10.91
CA LYS A 229 -13.04 11.25 12.00
C LYS A 229 -13.47 10.47 13.26
N SER A 230 -14.78 10.47 13.56
CA SER A 230 -15.38 9.72 14.67
C SER A 230 -16.50 8.81 14.17
N PRO A 231 -16.18 7.61 13.65
CA PRO A 231 -17.16 6.64 13.19
C PRO A 231 -18.01 6.09 14.33
N SER A 232 -19.25 5.67 14.03
CA SER A 232 -20.08 4.94 14.99
C SER A 232 -19.52 3.55 15.24
N SER A 233 -19.77 3.00 16.44
CA SER A 233 -19.41 1.61 16.77
C SER A 233 -19.95 0.60 15.76
N THR A 234 -21.18 0.82 15.27
CA THR A 234 -21.83 -0.02 14.25
C THR A 234 -21.07 -0.05 12.93
N MET A 235 -20.38 1.02 12.56
CA MET A 235 -19.56 1.06 11.36
C MET A 235 -18.34 0.16 11.51
N TYR A 236 -17.69 0.16 12.68
CA TYR A 236 -16.59 -0.76 12.96
C TYR A 236 -17.06 -2.22 12.97
N ASP A 237 -18.23 -2.51 13.55
CA ASP A 237 -18.80 -3.86 13.56
C ASP A 237 -19.08 -4.36 12.13
N HIS A 238 -19.55 -3.47 11.26
CA HIS A 238 -19.72 -3.78 9.83
C HIS A 238 -18.39 -4.08 9.13
N ILE A 239 -17.35 -3.30 9.38
CA ILE A 239 -16.00 -3.54 8.83
C ILE A 239 -15.47 -4.91 9.27
N VAL A 240 -15.60 -5.24 10.56
CA VAL A 240 -15.18 -6.54 11.09
C VAL A 240 -15.94 -7.68 10.41
N ALA A 241 -17.26 -7.56 10.30
CA ALA A 241 -18.07 -8.57 9.61
C ALA A 241 -17.67 -8.75 8.14
N SER A 242 -17.37 -7.66 7.43
CA SER A 242 -16.85 -7.72 6.05
C SER A 242 -15.47 -8.38 5.98
N MET A 243 -14.52 -7.97 6.83
CA MET A 243 -13.17 -8.55 6.85
C MET A 243 -13.20 -10.07 7.13
N GLN A 244 -14.01 -10.50 8.09
CA GLN A 244 -14.21 -11.93 8.40
C GLN A 244 -14.84 -12.67 7.22
N LYS A 245 -15.88 -12.10 6.59
CA LYS A 245 -16.56 -12.69 5.43
C LYS A 245 -15.61 -12.93 4.25
N TYR A 246 -14.68 -12.01 4.00
CA TYR A 246 -13.70 -12.13 2.91
C TYR A 246 -12.39 -12.83 3.30
N SER A 247 -12.25 -13.20 4.59
CA SER A 247 -10.97 -13.64 5.17
C SER A 247 -9.84 -12.69 4.80
N ALA A 248 -10.07 -11.39 5.01
CA ALA A 248 -9.15 -10.32 4.71
C ALA A 248 -8.10 -10.20 5.83
N ARG A 249 -6.82 -10.30 5.46
CA ARG A 249 -5.69 -10.30 6.41
C ARG A 249 -4.81 -9.07 6.31
N TYR A 250 -4.83 -8.36 5.17
CA TYR A 250 -3.99 -7.19 4.92
C TYR A 250 -4.86 -5.94 4.82
N ILE A 251 -4.60 -4.99 5.71
CA ILE A 251 -5.40 -3.77 5.88
C ILE A 251 -4.51 -2.54 5.69
N VAL A 252 -4.79 -1.78 4.63
CA VAL A 252 -4.16 -0.48 4.38
C VAL A 252 -4.95 0.60 5.15
N VAL A 253 -4.29 1.33 6.04
CA VAL A 253 -4.89 2.41 6.84
C VAL A 253 -4.36 3.76 6.36
N LEU A 254 -5.24 4.62 5.85
CA LEU A 254 -4.88 5.92 5.26
C LEU A 254 -5.58 7.07 6.00
N GLY A 255 -4.84 7.82 6.82
CA GLY A 255 -5.43 8.73 7.80
C GLY A 255 -4.45 9.69 8.45
N GLY A 256 -4.99 10.67 9.17
CA GLY A 256 -4.22 11.37 10.19
C GLY A 256 -3.86 10.46 11.37
N SER A 257 -2.92 10.89 12.22
CA SER A 257 -2.43 10.07 13.32
C SER A 257 -3.52 9.71 14.35
N ASP A 258 -4.40 10.67 14.67
CA ASP A 258 -5.59 10.45 15.51
C ASP A 258 -6.53 9.39 14.92
N PHE A 259 -6.75 9.43 13.60
CA PHE A 259 -7.64 8.51 12.90
C PHE A 259 -7.09 7.09 12.92
N SER A 260 -5.81 6.93 12.57
CA SER A 260 -5.13 5.63 12.61
C SER A 260 -5.14 5.07 14.02
N ALA A 261 -4.91 5.91 15.04
CA ALA A 261 -4.97 5.49 16.43
C ALA A 261 -6.36 5.01 16.86
N ALA A 262 -7.40 5.79 16.55
CA ALA A 262 -8.78 5.44 16.86
C ALA A 262 -9.23 4.15 16.15
N PHE A 263 -8.85 3.97 14.88
CA PHE A 263 -9.15 2.77 14.10
C PHE A 263 -8.47 1.53 14.69
N LEU A 264 -7.17 1.59 14.99
CA LEU A 264 -6.43 0.47 15.59
C LEU A 264 -6.99 0.10 16.97
N ASN A 265 -7.34 1.09 17.79
CA ASN A 265 -8.00 0.82 19.07
C ASN A 265 -9.36 0.13 18.88
N ALA A 266 -10.16 0.58 17.90
CA ALA A 266 -11.47 -0.01 17.62
C ALA A 266 -11.37 -1.46 17.11
N MET A 267 -10.32 -1.80 16.35
CA MET A 267 -10.02 -3.17 15.91
C MET A 267 -9.50 -4.02 17.07
N GLY A 268 -8.62 -3.47 17.92
CA GLY A 268 -8.07 -4.17 19.08
C GLY A 268 -9.13 -4.55 20.12
N VAL A 269 -10.13 -3.70 20.35
CA VAL A 269 -11.28 -4.01 21.24
C VAL A 269 -12.21 -5.10 20.67
N ARG A 270 -12.09 -5.39 19.36
CA ARG A 270 -12.89 -6.41 18.64
C ARG A 270 -12.09 -7.66 18.32
N ASP A 271 -10.92 -7.83 18.94
CA ASP A 271 -10.02 -8.97 18.72
C ASP A 271 -9.61 -9.15 17.24
N MET A 272 -9.52 -8.04 16.49
CA MET A 272 -9.05 -8.04 15.10
C MET A 272 -7.57 -7.66 14.97
N VAL A 273 -6.92 -7.27 16.07
CA VAL A 273 -5.46 -7.15 16.14
C VAL A 273 -4.92 -8.44 16.73
N ASP A 274 -4.48 -9.34 15.86
CA ASP A 274 -4.06 -10.70 16.17
C ASP A 274 -2.91 -11.16 15.26
N ASP A 275 -2.56 -12.45 15.33
CA ASP A 275 -1.47 -13.04 14.55
C ASP A 275 -1.78 -13.19 13.03
N ASP A 276 -3.05 -13.09 12.64
CA ASP A 276 -3.51 -13.30 11.26
C ASP A 276 -3.65 -11.99 10.47
N HIS A 277 -3.80 -10.85 11.14
CA HIS A 277 -4.03 -9.54 10.53
C HIS A 277 -2.78 -8.64 10.52
N VAL A 278 -2.54 -7.98 9.39
CA VAL A 278 -1.46 -7.01 9.18
C VAL A 278 -2.06 -5.66 8.86
N TYR A 279 -1.78 -4.68 9.72
CA TYR A 279 -2.16 -3.29 9.54
C TYR A 279 -0.96 -2.48 9.10
N PHE A 280 -1.11 -1.71 8.02
CA PHE A 280 -0.04 -0.83 7.56
C PHE A 280 -0.58 0.45 6.92
N GLY A 281 0.14 1.55 7.07
CA GLY A 281 -0.38 2.85 6.69
C GLY A 281 0.67 3.93 6.47
N ASN A 282 0.21 5.07 5.98
CA ASN A 282 1.07 6.22 5.65
C ASN A 282 1.47 7.06 6.86
N ASN A 283 0.80 6.87 8.01
CA ASN A 283 0.98 7.69 9.20
C ASN A 283 1.06 6.84 10.48
N VAL A 284 1.61 7.42 11.54
CA VAL A 284 1.74 6.79 12.85
C VAL A 284 0.38 6.68 13.56
N PRO A 285 0.08 5.58 14.25
CA PRO A 285 -1.07 5.49 15.14
C PRO A 285 -0.70 6.16 16.47
N TRP A 286 -0.50 7.47 16.46
CA TRP A 286 -0.16 8.26 17.64
C TRP A 286 -1.21 9.36 17.81
N PRO A 287 -2.14 9.25 18.79
CA PRO A 287 -3.13 10.29 19.03
C PRO A 287 -2.47 11.56 19.59
N SER A 288 -3.04 12.71 19.25
CA SER A 288 -2.66 14.04 19.76
C SER A 288 -2.80 14.16 21.28
N GLN A 289 -3.77 13.46 21.87
CA GLN A 289 -3.92 13.33 23.31
C GLN A 289 -3.12 12.15 23.86
N ASN A 290 -2.85 12.15 25.17
CA ASN A 290 -2.18 11.03 25.81
C ASN A 290 -2.97 9.72 25.59
N ALA A 291 -2.37 8.77 24.85
CA ALA A 291 -3.03 7.52 24.49
C ALA A 291 -3.44 6.67 25.70
N THR A 292 -2.65 6.71 26.78
CA THR A 292 -2.98 5.97 28.01
C THR A 292 -4.25 6.52 28.65
N LEU A 293 -4.47 7.84 28.60
CA LEU A 293 -5.70 8.47 29.10
C LEU A 293 -6.89 8.22 28.17
N LEU A 294 -6.67 8.23 26.86
CA LEU A 294 -7.73 8.13 25.86
C LEU A 294 -8.23 6.69 25.64
N TYR A 295 -7.32 5.73 25.59
CA TYR A 295 -7.60 4.32 25.22
C TYR A 295 -7.16 3.30 26.29
N GLY A 296 -6.43 3.73 27.32
CA GLY A 296 -5.86 2.85 28.34
C GLY A 296 -4.54 2.23 27.90
N ALA A 297 -3.83 1.59 28.86
CA ALA A 297 -2.50 1.01 28.62
C ALA A 297 -2.49 -0.15 27.61
N LYS A 298 -3.64 -0.82 27.37
CA LYS A 298 -3.77 -1.90 26.39
C LYS A 298 -3.55 -1.43 24.94
N TYR A 299 -3.72 -0.14 24.68
CA TYR A 299 -3.55 0.45 23.36
C TYR A 299 -2.20 0.14 22.72
N PHE A 300 -1.12 0.16 23.51
CA PHE A 300 0.22 -0.13 23.00
C PHE A 300 0.36 -1.58 22.52
N GLY A 301 -0.40 -2.50 23.12
CA GLY A 301 -0.54 -3.86 22.60
C GLY A 301 -1.24 -3.91 21.24
N TYR A 302 -2.21 -3.02 20.99
CA TYR A 302 -2.97 -2.98 19.72
C TYR A 302 -2.19 -2.39 18.55
N ILE A 303 -1.15 -1.59 18.80
CA ILE A 303 -0.31 -1.05 17.72
C ILE A 303 0.90 -1.94 17.42
N LYS A 304 1.12 -3.01 18.19
CA LYS A 304 2.18 -3.98 17.95
C LYS A 304 2.04 -4.57 16.53
N GLY A 305 3.12 -4.58 15.76
CA GLY A 305 3.12 -5.08 14.38
C GLY A 305 2.40 -4.16 13.38
N TYR A 306 1.94 -2.97 13.77
CA TYR A 306 1.51 -1.95 12.81
C TYR A 306 2.72 -1.47 12.02
N ILE A 307 2.56 -1.36 10.70
CA ILE A 307 3.66 -0.99 9.81
C ILE A 307 3.42 0.40 9.21
N GLN A 308 4.32 1.33 9.47
CA GLN A 308 4.31 2.64 8.82
C GLN A 308 5.25 2.64 7.63
N PHE A 309 4.82 3.24 6.52
CA PHE A 309 5.70 3.56 5.39
C PHE A 309 5.69 5.06 5.13
N CYS A 310 6.87 5.68 5.23
CA CYS A 310 7.05 7.11 4.96
C CYS A 310 8.40 7.38 4.29
N ALA A 311 8.48 8.49 3.57
CA ALA A 311 9.71 8.95 2.95
C ALA A 311 10.61 9.56 4.03
N PHE A 312 11.79 9.00 4.24
CA PHE A 312 12.69 9.39 5.31
C PHE A 312 14.13 9.04 4.96
N ASN A 313 15.06 9.97 5.19
CA ASN A 313 16.49 9.69 5.05
C ASN A 313 17.08 9.26 6.40
N SER A 314 17.43 7.98 6.52
CA SER A 314 18.07 7.46 7.73
C SER A 314 19.58 7.69 7.78
N ALA A 315 20.21 8.03 6.64
CA ALA A 315 21.65 8.23 6.58
C ALA A 315 22.06 9.55 7.24
N ARG A 316 22.77 9.45 8.37
CA ARG A 316 23.37 10.61 9.07
C ARG A 316 24.73 10.94 8.49
N GLU A 317 24.73 11.66 7.38
CA GLU A 317 25.95 12.09 6.70
C GLU A 317 26.60 13.32 7.38
N ALA A 318 27.82 13.69 6.94
CA ALA A 318 28.54 14.84 7.46
C ALA A 318 27.75 16.17 7.34
N ASN A 319 26.94 16.31 6.29
CA ASN A 319 26.07 17.48 6.10
C ASN A 319 24.99 17.59 7.17
N TYR A 320 24.44 16.46 7.65
CA TYR A 320 23.44 16.43 8.72
C TYR A 320 24.01 17.03 10.01
N TYR A 321 25.17 16.54 10.46
CA TYR A 321 25.79 17.04 11.69
C TYR A 321 26.32 18.47 11.59
N ARG A 322 26.73 18.91 10.39
CA ARG A 322 27.06 20.32 10.14
C ARG A 322 25.84 21.21 10.34
N ALA A 323 24.72 20.88 9.70
CA ALA A 323 23.49 21.64 9.82
C ALA A 323 22.93 21.61 11.25
N LEU A 324 23.01 20.46 11.94
CA LEU A 324 22.63 20.35 13.36
C LEU A 324 23.43 21.32 14.24
N ASN A 325 24.74 21.40 14.02
CA ASN A 325 25.60 22.32 14.75
C ASN A 325 25.25 23.80 14.46
N GLU A 326 24.99 24.17 13.21
CA GLU A 326 24.56 25.53 12.84
C GLU A 326 23.22 25.90 13.50
N VAL A 327 22.27 24.96 13.50
CA VAL A 327 20.96 25.11 14.14
C VAL A 327 21.10 25.28 15.66
N ASN A 328 21.93 24.46 16.32
CA ASN A 328 22.24 24.60 17.74
C ASN A 328 22.89 25.94 18.08
N GLN A 329 23.84 26.40 17.25
CA GLN A 329 24.47 27.71 17.41
C GLN A 329 23.44 28.84 17.28
N LYS A 330 22.53 28.75 16.32
CA LYS A 330 21.50 29.76 16.11
C LYS A 330 20.50 29.83 17.25
N MET A 331 20.07 28.69 17.79
CA MET A 331 19.10 28.63 18.87
C MET A 331 19.69 28.89 20.26
N GLY A 332 21.00 28.73 20.45
CA GLY A 332 21.63 28.87 21.76
C GLY A 332 21.25 27.76 22.75
N ILE A 333 20.68 26.65 22.26
CA ILE A 333 20.31 25.47 23.02
C ILE A 333 20.76 24.21 22.27
N ASN A 334 20.98 23.12 23.00
CA ASN A 334 21.36 21.84 22.41
C ASN A 334 20.11 21.07 22.00
N VAL A 335 19.78 21.12 20.71
CA VAL A 335 18.68 20.36 20.11
C VAL A 335 19.18 19.00 19.63
N THR A 336 18.36 17.99 19.86
CA THR A 336 18.69 16.59 19.57
C THR A 336 18.30 16.20 18.14
N GLU A 337 18.79 15.06 17.66
CA GLU A 337 18.36 14.50 16.36
C GLU A 337 16.84 14.26 16.33
N PHE A 338 16.28 13.77 17.45
CA PHE A 338 14.85 13.53 17.57
C PHE A 338 14.04 14.82 17.42
N ASP A 339 14.48 15.91 18.06
CA ASP A 339 13.80 17.20 17.98
C ASP A 339 13.80 17.73 16.53
N VAL A 340 14.91 17.60 15.82
CA VAL A 340 15.04 18.01 14.42
C VAL A 340 14.12 17.22 13.51
N ASP A 341 14.11 15.89 13.64
CA ASP A 341 13.30 15.00 12.82
C ASP A 341 11.80 15.17 13.12
N PHE A 342 11.43 15.23 14.41
CA PHE A 342 10.05 15.40 14.85
C PHE A 342 9.44 16.71 14.35
N ASN A 343 10.23 17.79 14.36
CA ASN A 343 9.78 19.11 13.90
C ASN A 343 10.01 19.35 12.39
N ASN A 344 10.55 18.38 11.65
CA ASN A 344 10.89 18.49 10.22
C ASN A 344 11.82 19.68 9.87
N ILE A 345 12.71 20.10 10.79
CA ILE A 345 13.52 21.32 10.61
C ILE A 345 14.37 21.24 9.33
N PHE A 346 14.97 20.09 9.06
CA PHE A 346 15.85 19.90 7.90
C PHE A 346 15.13 19.86 6.55
N TYR A 347 13.83 19.60 6.53
CA TYR A 347 13.03 19.76 5.32
C TYR A 347 12.99 21.23 4.89
N PHE A 348 12.88 22.15 5.84
CA PHE A 348 12.88 23.59 5.57
C PHE A 348 14.29 24.15 5.33
N TYR A 349 15.28 23.61 6.05
CA TYR A 349 16.69 23.95 5.84
C TYR A 349 17.11 23.65 4.38
N ASP A 350 16.85 22.44 3.88
CA ASP A 350 17.16 22.05 2.51
C ASP A 350 16.35 22.88 1.49
N CYS A 351 15.12 23.30 1.79
CA CYS A 351 14.35 24.22 0.95
C CYS A 351 15.13 25.52 0.69
N VAL A 352 15.66 26.16 1.73
CA VAL A 352 16.41 27.42 1.61
C VAL A 352 17.69 27.21 0.81
N LYS A 353 18.46 26.16 1.15
CA LYS A 353 19.73 25.88 0.47
C LYS A 353 19.51 25.53 -1.00
N ALA A 354 18.60 24.61 -1.31
CA ALA A 354 18.30 24.26 -2.70
C ALA A 354 17.75 25.46 -3.50
N MET A 355 16.96 26.34 -2.87
CA MET A 355 16.51 27.59 -3.48
C MET A 355 17.69 28.51 -3.83
N ALA A 356 18.62 28.72 -2.90
CA ALA A 356 19.79 29.57 -3.11
C ALA A 356 20.73 29.03 -4.20
N TYR A 357 21.00 27.72 -4.22
CA TYR A 357 21.79 27.09 -5.30
C TYR A 357 21.10 27.18 -6.65
N GLY A 358 19.77 27.03 -6.68
CA GLY A 358 18.99 27.24 -7.90
C GLY A 358 19.09 28.69 -8.39
N MET A 359 18.98 29.67 -7.50
CA MET A 359 19.14 31.09 -7.85
C MET A 359 20.56 31.40 -8.37
N ASP A 360 21.59 30.88 -7.72
CA ASP A 360 23.00 31.05 -8.12
C ASP A 360 23.24 30.54 -9.55
N SER A 361 22.66 29.39 -9.87
CA SER A 361 22.76 28.79 -11.20
C SER A 361 22.10 29.60 -12.32
N VAL A 362 21.26 30.61 -12.01
CA VAL A 362 20.64 31.54 -12.99
C VAL A 362 21.38 32.89 -13.03
N SER A 363 22.09 33.25 -11.96
CA SER A 363 22.73 34.56 -11.78
C SER A 363 24.21 34.62 -12.16
N VAL A 364 24.84 33.55 -12.65
CA VAL A 364 26.31 33.49 -12.81
C VAL A 364 26.89 34.66 -13.64
N THR A 365 27.55 35.58 -12.93
CA THR A 365 28.32 36.73 -13.43
C THR A 365 29.81 36.66 -13.06
N SER A 366 30.36 35.49 -12.70
CA SER A 366 31.77 35.43 -12.30
C SER A 366 32.72 35.23 -13.48
N LEU A 367 33.60 36.23 -13.69
CA LEU A 367 34.68 36.27 -14.69
C LEU A 367 35.65 35.07 -14.61
N THR A 368 35.73 34.35 -13.49
CA THR A 368 36.54 33.12 -13.38
C THR A 368 35.93 31.92 -14.12
N SER A 369 34.63 31.97 -14.44
CA SER A 369 33.93 30.91 -15.16
C SER A 369 33.99 31.05 -16.67
N ILE A 370 34.45 32.15 -17.25
CA ILE A 370 34.60 32.28 -18.72
C ILE A 370 35.77 31.42 -19.23
N ILE A 371 36.84 31.30 -18.43
CA ILE A 371 37.98 30.43 -18.74
C ILE A 371 37.65 28.96 -18.41
N PHE A 372 36.84 28.70 -17.39
CA PHE A 372 36.40 27.34 -17.05
C PHE A 372 35.29 26.81 -17.98
N ALA A 373 34.39 27.67 -18.46
CA ALA A 373 33.33 27.30 -19.40
C ALA A 373 33.87 26.90 -20.78
N THR A 374 35.06 27.35 -21.18
CA THR A 374 35.71 26.89 -22.42
C THR A 374 36.40 25.53 -22.24
N VAL A 375 36.82 25.16 -21.03
CA VAL A 375 37.47 23.86 -20.73
C VAL A 375 36.46 22.76 -20.38
N LEU A 376 35.29 23.11 -19.84
CA LEU A 376 34.26 22.15 -19.39
C LEU A 376 33.13 21.88 -20.41
N ILE A 377 33.29 22.26 -21.68
CA ILE A 377 32.37 21.84 -22.76
C ILE A 377 32.47 20.33 -23.07
N LEU A 378 33.43 19.60 -22.48
CA LEU A 378 33.61 18.16 -22.66
C LEU A 378 32.95 17.26 -21.61
N GLN A 379 32.26 17.81 -20.60
CA GLN A 379 31.46 16.99 -19.68
C GLN A 379 30.01 17.47 -19.64
N SER A 380 29.17 16.66 -20.26
CA SER A 380 27.73 16.72 -20.34
C SER A 380 27.05 16.98 -18.98
N LYS A 381 26.38 18.13 -18.86
CA LYS A 381 24.96 18.30 -18.45
C LYS A 381 24.63 19.78 -18.26
N LEU A 382 23.66 20.23 -19.05
CA LEU A 382 23.08 21.57 -19.19
C LEU A 382 23.17 22.51 -17.97
N LYS A 383 24.01 23.55 -18.08
CA LYS A 383 23.76 24.84 -17.42
C LYS A 383 23.03 25.74 -18.43
N PHE A 384 21.72 25.90 -18.27
CA PHE A 384 20.94 26.87 -19.05
C PHE A 384 21.25 28.28 -18.55
N LEU A 385 22.24 28.94 -19.14
CA LEU A 385 22.57 30.32 -18.79
C LEU A 385 22.79 31.14 -20.05
N LYS A 386 21.96 32.18 -20.23
CA LYS A 386 22.27 33.29 -21.14
C LYS A 386 23.45 34.04 -20.56
N ALA A 387 24.50 34.25 -21.36
CA ALA A 387 25.54 35.20 -21.04
C ALA A 387 24.90 36.59 -20.80
N GLY A 388 25.10 37.17 -19.61
CA GLY A 388 24.62 38.52 -19.26
C GLY A 388 23.74 38.64 -18.01
N SER A 389 23.49 37.58 -17.23
CA SER A 389 22.73 37.66 -15.96
C SER A 389 23.48 38.41 -14.84
N SER A 390 22.89 39.44 -14.22
CA SER A 390 23.49 40.20 -13.10
C SER A 390 22.76 39.95 -11.76
N PRO A 391 23.43 40.14 -10.60
CA PRO A 391 22.79 40.06 -9.29
C PRO A 391 21.57 40.97 -9.12
N GLU A 392 21.59 42.15 -9.75
CA GLU A 392 20.49 43.11 -9.73
C GLU A 392 19.26 42.61 -10.50
N MET A 393 19.46 41.86 -11.60
CA MET A 393 18.34 41.23 -12.32
C MET A 393 17.67 40.13 -11.50
N LEU A 394 18.44 39.40 -10.68
CA LEU A 394 17.88 38.48 -9.69
C LEU A 394 17.11 39.24 -8.60
N ALA A 395 17.72 40.27 -8.01
CA ALA A 395 17.12 41.08 -6.94
C ALA A 395 15.88 41.90 -7.38
N THR A 396 15.64 42.02 -8.68
CA THR A 396 14.47 42.72 -9.26
C THR A 396 13.46 41.77 -9.92
N ARG A 397 13.54 40.46 -9.65
CA ARG A 397 12.67 39.39 -10.19
C ARG A 397 12.70 39.22 -11.72
N GLN A 398 13.66 39.80 -12.44
CA GLN A 398 13.73 39.64 -13.91
C GLN A 398 14.06 38.21 -14.34
N LEU A 399 14.64 37.42 -13.42
CA LEU A 399 15.02 36.03 -13.65
C LEU A 399 13.99 35.01 -13.12
N ASN A 400 12.96 35.46 -12.39
CA ASN A 400 11.89 34.62 -11.86
C ASN A 400 11.17 33.74 -12.89
N PRO A 401 10.86 34.21 -14.12
CA PRO A 401 10.23 33.37 -15.15
C PRO A 401 11.02 32.09 -15.48
N GLN A 402 12.33 32.05 -15.18
CA GLN A 402 13.20 30.88 -15.43
C GLN A 402 13.23 29.91 -14.24
N MET A 403 12.73 30.32 -13.07
CA MET A 403 12.81 29.59 -11.81
C MET A 403 11.54 28.76 -11.53
N SER A 404 11.01 28.09 -12.54
CA SER A 404 9.95 27.09 -12.36
C SER A 404 10.46 25.88 -11.56
N TYR A 405 9.56 25.00 -11.09
CA TYR A 405 9.95 23.78 -10.36
C TYR A 405 10.98 22.93 -11.13
N ASN A 406 10.91 22.93 -12.47
CA ASN A 406 11.83 22.19 -13.33
C ASN A 406 13.29 22.66 -13.16
N HIS A 407 13.49 23.95 -12.93
CA HIS A 407 14.82 24.52 -12.68
C HIS A 407 15.43 23.97 -11.39
N PHE A 408 14.63 23.80 -10.35
CA PHE A 408 15.09 23.31 -9.04
C PHE A 408 15.25 21.80 -8.96
N ARG A 409 14.96 21.03 -10.03
CA ARG A 409 15.06 19.56 -9.99
C ARG A 409 16.46 19.03 -9.73
N ASN A 410 17.48 19.76 -10.19
CA ASN A 410 18.87 19.41 -9.96
C ASN A 410 19.73 20.67 -9.97
N THR A 411 19.89 21.28 -8.80
CA THR A 411 20.67 22.51 -8.60
C THR A 411 22.15 22.23 -8.34
N GLY A 412 22.56 20.96 -8.23
CA GLY A 412 23.90 20.58 -7.78
C GLY A 412 24.11 20.70 -6.26
N TYR A 413 23.06 21.04 -5.50
CA TYR A 413 23.11 21.07 -4.04
C TYR A 413 23.28 19.65 -3.46
N SER A 414 24.17 19.53 -2.48
CA SER A 414 24.35 18.33 -1.66
C SER A 414 23.59 18.54 -0.35
N GLY A 415 22.37 17.98 -0.30
CA GLY A 415 21.42 18.22 0.78
C GLY A 415 21.55 17.26 1.95
N ILE A 416 20.74 17.52 2.98
CA ILE A 416 20.61 16.67 4.15
C ILE A 416 19.65 15.52 3.86
N LEU A 417 18.55 15.81 3.15
CA LEU A 417 17.55 14.83 2.77
C LEU A 417 18.04 13.89 1.66
N GLY A 418 19.00 14.32 0.85
CA GLY A 418 19.59 13.50 -0.19
C GLY A 418 20.90 14.09 -0.72
N ASN A 419 21.82 13.21 -1.07
CA ASN A 419 23.13 13.57 -1.60
C ASN A 419 23.44 12.73 -2.86
N PRO A 420 23.21 13.25 -4.08
CA PRO A 420 22.80 14.63 -4.40
C PRO A 420 21.32 14.93 -4.07
N PHE A 421 21.00 16.20 -3.77
CA PHE A 421 19.62 16.63 -3.59
C PHE A 421 18.96 16.76 -4.96
N THR A 422 17.89 16.01 -5.18
CA THR A 422 17.16 16.01 -6.47
C THR A 422 15.66 15.96 -6.24
N LEU A 423 14.91 16.52 -7.19
CA LEU A 423 13.44 16.45 -7.22
C LEU A 423 12.94 15.55 -8.34
N ASP A 424 11.84 14.85 -8.08
CA ASP A 424 11.13 14.04 -9.05
C ASP A 424 10.38 14.90 -10.09
N GLU A 425 9.59 14.24 -10.94
CA GLU A 425 8.77 14.93 -11.96
C GLU A 425 7.61 15.73 -11.35
N ASN A 426 7.22 15.42 -10.13
CA ASN A 426 6.18 16.12 -9.36
C ASN A 426 6.76 17.26 -8.50
N GLY A 427 8.06 17.54 -8.61
CA GLY A 427 8.75 18.53 -7.79
C GLY A 427 8.81 18.16 -6.31
N ASP A 428 8.71 16.88 -5.97
CA ASP A 428 8.91 16.34 -4.62
C ASP A 428 10.36 15.88 -4.48
N VAL A 429 10.91 15.94 -3.26
CA VAL A 429 12.26 15.41 -3.04
C VAL A 429 12.32 13.91 -3.35
N ASN A 430 13.37 13.53 -4.05
CA ASN A 430 13.62 12.15 -4.42
C ASN A 430 14.46 11.48 -3.32
N ILE A 431 13.77 10.94 -2.31
CA ILE A 431 14.38 10.25 -1.16
C ILE A 431 13.80 8.84 -0.97
N GLN A 432 14.55 7.99 -0.29
CA GLN A 432 14.12 6.63 0.03
C GLN A 432 12.90 6.60 0.95
N THR A 433 12.14 5.50 0.87
CA THR A 433 11.02 5.21 1.77
C THR A 433 11.45 4.14 2.76
N MET A 434 11.22 4.39 4.04
CA MET A 434 11.53 3.46 5.13
C MET A 434 10.23 2.81 5.63
N PHE A 435 10.33 1.53 6.02
CA PHE A 435 9.25 0.77 6.61
C PHE A 435 9.56 0.45 8.07
N TYR A 436 8.69 0.94 8.96
CA TYR A 436 8.81 0.81 10.40
C TYR A 436 7.77 -0.16 10.91
N SER A 437 8.14 -1.09 11.79
CA SER A 437 7.19 -1.87 12.58
C SER A 437 7.19 -1.43 14.04
N PHE A 438 6.01 -1.27 14.62
CA PHE A 438 5.85 -0.91 16.03
C PHE A 438 6.00 -2.15 16.93
N THR A 439 6.82 -2.04 17.97
CA THR A 439 7.15 -3.14 18.88
C THR A 439 6.06 -3.44 19.92
N GLY A 440 5.16 -2.49 20.13
CA GLY A 440 4.15 -2.52 21.20
C GLY A 440 4.67 -2.11 22.58
N ASP A 441 5.96 -1.82 22.70
CA ASP A 441 6.55 -1.14 23.86
C ASP A 441 6.42 0.37 23.65
N TYR A 442 5.29 0.92 24.09
CA TYR A 442 4.92 2.32 23.82
C TYR A 442 4.94 2.61 22.30
N TYR A 443 5.58 3.70 21.85
CA TYR A 443 5.75 4.02 20.43
C TYR A 443 7.09 3.56 19.83
N ASN A 444 7.83 2.69 20.53
CA ASN A 444 9.10 2.17 20.03
C ASN A 444 8.87 1.39 18.74
N ASN A 445 9.68 1.69 17.73
CA ASN A 445 9.59 1.10 16.40
C ASN A 445 10.96 0.64 15.90
N VAL A 446 10.94 -0.23 14.91
CA VAL A 446 12.13 -0.80 14.26
C VAL A 446 12.00 -0.70 12.75
N ILE A 447 13.07 -0.25 12.10
CA ILE A 447 13.17 -0.25 10.65
C ILE A 447 13.51 -1.67 10.19
N PHE A 448 12.69 -2.24 9.31
CA PHE A 448 12.94 -3.59 8.78
C PHE A 448 13.17 -3.62 7.27
N ALA A 449 12.71 -2.63 6.52
CA ALA A 449 12.88 -2.56 5.08
C ALA A 449 12.99 -1.12 4.57
N GLU A 450 13.53 -1.01 3.36
CA GLU A 450 13.75 0.23 2.63
C GLU A 450 13.33 0.04 1.16
N LEU A 451 12.76 1.08 0.59
CA LEU A 451 12.51 1.21 -0.85
C LEU A 451 13.33 2.39 -1.36
N GLU A 452 14.18 2.12 -2.35
CA GLU A 452 15.00 3.15 -3.01
C GLU A 452 14.15 4.32 -3.50
N ALA A 453 14.72 5.53 -3.52
CA ALA A 453 14.05 6.77 -3.92
C ALA A 453 13.29 6.66 -5.26
N GLY A 454 13.84 5.94 -6.25
CA GLY A 454 13.19 5.69 -7.53
C GLY A 454 12.01 4.72 -7.51
N GLY A 455 11.66 4.15 -6.35
CA GLY A 455 10.47 3.30 -6.16
C GLY A 455 10.53 1.92 -6.83
N LYS A 456 11.71 1.45 -7.24
CA LYS A 456 11.90 0.21 -8.00
C LYS A 456 12.50 -0.94 -7.18
N ARG A 457 13.49 -0.65 -6.33
CA ARG A 457 14.25 -1.66 -5.60
C ARG A 457 13.86 -1.66 -4.13
N PHE A 458 13.25 -2.76 -3.70
CA PHE A 458 12.94 -3.03 -2.30
C PHE A 458 14.09 -3.85 -1.68
N SER A 459 14.58 -3.43 -0.51
CA SER A 459 15.66 -4.09 0.21
C SER A 459 15.29 -4.29 1.69
N ASN A 460 15.65 -5.45 2.22
CA ASN A 460 15.51 -5.72 3.65
C ASN A 460 16.64 -5.02 4.40
N TYR A 461 16.29 -4.27 5.44
CA TYR A 461 17.24 -3.54 6.28
C TYR A 461 17.65 -4.38 7.49
N ASN A 462 16.68 -4.88 8.26
CA ASN A 462 16.92 -5.76 9.41
C ASN A 462 15.97 -6.95 9.40
N THR A 463 16.45 -8.12 8.94
CA THR A 463 15.66 -9.35 8.81
C THR A 463 15.38 -10.06 10.15
N SER A 464 16.05 -9.64 11.22
CA SER A 464 15.89 -10.23 12.56
C SER A 464 14.91 -9.44 13.45
N ALA A 465 14.45 -8.27 13.00
CA ALA A 465 13.49 -7.46 13.73
C ALA A 465 12.11 -8.16 13.79
N PRO A 466 11.36 -8.04 14.90
CA PRO A 466 9.96 -8.46 14.95
C PRO A 466 9.13 -7.52 14.06
N ILE A 467 8.55 -8.04 13.00
CA ILE A 467 7.79 -7.25 12.01
C ILE A 467 6.30 -7.33 12.28
N PHE A 468 5.78 -8.52 12.59
CA PHE A 468 4.35 -8.78 12.71
C PHE A 468 3.91 -8.92 14.17
N PHE A 469 2.59 -8.93 14.40
CA PHE A 469 2.01 -9.00 15.75
C PHE A 469 2.50 -10.21 16.57
N ASN A 470 2.68 -11.37 15.90
CA ASN A 470 3.24 -12.59 16.49
C ASN A 470 4.72 -12.49 16.92
N GLY A 471 5.39 -11.36 16.64
CA GLY A 471 6.82 -11.14 16.91
C GLY A 471 7.76 -11.78 15.90
N GLY A 472 7.23 -12.40 14.84
CA GLY A 472 8.00 -12.98 13.75
C GLY A 472 8.27 -11.99 12.60
N SER A 473 9.05 -12.45 11.62
CA SER A 473 9.35 -11.74 10.37
C SER A 473 8.70 -12.39 9.14
N ILE A 474 7.88 -13.43 9.34
CA ILE A 474 7.17 -14.15 8.29
C ILE A 474 5.74 -13.58 8.18
N PRO A 475 5.33 -13.07 7.01
CA PRO A 475 3.99 -12.52 6.83
C PRO A 475 2.90 -13.61 6.93
N PRO A 476 1.71 -13.31 7.48
CA PRO A 476 0.57 -14.21 7.45
C PRO A 476 0.17 -14.60 6.02
N VAL A 477 -0.26 -15.84 5.81
CA VAL A 477 -0.61 -16.33 4.46
C VAL A 477 -1.82 -15.54 3.92
N ASP A 478 -1.74 -14.97 2.72
CA ASP A 478 -2.90 -14.33 2.08
C ASP A 478 -3.92 -15.39 1.67
N GLY A 479 -5.15 -15.26 2.15
CA GLY A 479 -6.25 -16.16 1.77
C GLY A 479 -7.03 -16.71 2.95
N PRO A 480 -8.22 -17.27 2.70
CA PRO A 480 -8.69 -18.33 3.57
C PRO A 480 -7.69 -19.49 3.54
N PRO A 481 -7.53 -20.25 4.64
CA PRO A 481 -6.73 -21.46 4.62
C PRO A 481 -7.25 -22.39 3.52
N VAL A 482 -6.33 -22.98 2.74
CA VAL A 482 -6.71 -23.99 1.74
C VAL A 482 -7.39 -25.13 2.50
N LEU A 483 -8.70 -25.30 2.28
CA LEU A 483 -9.42 -26.40 2.90
C LEU A 483 -8.78 -27.71 2.42
N PRO A 484 -8.33 -28.59 3.35
CA PRO A 484 -7.78 -29.86 2.94
C PRO A 484 -8.88 -30.63 2.21
N THR A 485 -8.59 -31.07 0.99
CA THR A 485 -9.47 -31.96 0.25
C THR A 485 -9.54 -33.28 1.01
N LEU A 486 -10.72 -33.59 1.57
CA LEU A 486 -10.95 -34.86 2.23
C LEU A 486 -10.78 -35.97 1.18
N THR A 487 -9.69 -36.73 1.28
CA THR A 487 -9.39 -37.85 0.39
C THR A 487 -9.57 -39.15 1.17
N TYR A 488 -10.34 -40.09 0.59
CA TYR A 488 -10.43 -41.43 1.14
C TYR A 488 -9.19 -42.21 0.71
N SER A 489 -8.32 -42.51 1.65
CA SER A 489 -7.07 -43.24 1.43
C SER A 489 -6.92 -44.36 2.46
N SER A 490 -5.92 -45.22 2.27
CA SER A 490 -5.55 -46.25 3.25
C SER A 490 -5.08 -45.70 4.60
N SER A 491 -4.88 -44.38 4.73
CA SER A 491 -4.56 -43.74 6.01
C SER A 491 -5.79 -43.36 6.84
N ASN A 492 -6.97 -43.29 6.22
CA ASN A 492 -8.20 -42.85 6.89
C ASN A 492 -9.11 -44.04 7.19
N VAL A 493 -9.71 -44.07 8.38
CA VAL A 493 -10.60 -45.19 8.81
C VAL A 493 -11.73 -45.40 7.81
N GLU A 494 -12.36 -44.32 7.34
CA GLU A 494 -13.42 -44.36 6.33
C GLU A 494 -12.93 -44.96 5.01
N GLY A 495 -11.69 -44.65 4.60
CA GLY A 495 -11.06 -45.21 3.41
C GLY A 495 -10.74 -46.70 3.55
N ILE A 496 -10.28 -47.15 4.72
CA ILE A 496 -10.05 -48.56 5.03
C ILE A 496 -11.37 -49.36 4.99
N LEU A 497 -12.45 -48.82 5.57
CA LEU A 497 -13.78 -49.45 5.52
C LEU A 497 -14.30 -49.53 4.08
N LEU A 498 -14.14 -48.46 3.29
CA LEU A 498 -14.53 -48.46 1.87
C LEU A 498 -13.78 -49.53 1.08
N ILE A 499 -12.46 -49.63 1.27
CA ILE A 499 -11.60 -50.65 0.65
C ILE A 499 -12.11 -52.06 1.02
N ALA A 500 -12.35 -52.31 2.31
CA ALA A 500 -12.85 -53.60 2.78
C ALA A 500 -14.19 -53.97 2.13
N PHE A 501 -15.14 -53.03 2.05
CA PHE A 501 -16.43 -53.26 1.41
C PHE A 501 -16.29 -53.53 -0.10
N ILE A 502 -15.43 -52.78 -0.81
CA ILE A 502 -15.19 -52.99 -2.24
C ILE A 502 -14.65 -54.40 -2.50
N PHE A 503 -13.59 -54.80 -1.81
CA PHE A 503 -12.99 -56.13 -2.00
C PHE A 503 -13.93 -57.26 -1.59
N SER A 504 -14.70 -57.07 -0.51
CA SER A 504 -15.72 -58.05 -0.11
C SER A 504 -16.83 -58.21 -1.17
N GLY A 505 -17.29 -57.10 -1.77
CA GLY A 505 -18.30 -57.11 -2.83
C GLY A 505 -17.81 -57.82 -4.10
N ILE A 506 -16.57 -57.56 -4.51
CA ILE A 506 -15.93 -58.27 -5.64
C ILE A 506 -15.81 -59.76 -5.34
N ALA A 507 -15.33 -60.13 -4.15
CA ALA A 507 -15.18 -61.53 -3.75
C ALA A 507 -16.52 -62.27 -3.75
N ILE A 508 -17.57 -61.67 -3.17
CA ILE A 508 -18.93 -62.25 -3.15
C ILE A 508 -19.46 -62.43 -4.58
N ALA A 509 -19.27 -61.45 -5.47
CA ALA A 509 -19.69 -61.54 -6.86
C ALA A 509 -18.98 -62.68 -7.61
N LEU A 510 -17.66 -62.83 -7.41
CA LEU A 510 -16.86 -63.90 -8.01
C LEU A 510 -17.21 -65.28 -7.46
N ILE A 511 -17.39 -65.43 -6.14
CA ILE A 511 -17.79 -66.69 -5.51
C ILE A 511 -19.19 -67.10 -5.98
N SER A 512 -20.13 -66.15 -6.02
CA SER A 512 -21.50 -66.41 -6.50
C SER A 512 -21.51 -66.82 -7.97
N GLY A 513 -20.76 -66.11 -8.81
CA GLY A 513 -20.60 -66.46 -10.23
C GLY A 513 -19.96 -67.83 -10.42
N GLY A 514 -18.89 -68.13 -9.67
CA GLY A 514 -18.19 -69.41 -9.71
C GLY A 514 -19.08 -70.59 -9.30
N ALA A 515 -19.86 -70.44 -8.22
CA ALA A 515 -20.81 -71.44 -7.77
C ALA A 515 -21.91 -71.71 -8.82
N ILE A 516 -22.47 -70.65 -9.41
CA ILE A 516 -23.48 -70.77 -10.46
C ILE A 516 -22.91 -71.47 -11.70
N PHE A 517 -21.66 -71.17 -12.06
CA PHE A 517 -21.00 -71.81 -13.21
C PHE A 517 -20.72 -73.29 -12.95
N ALA A 518 -20.18 -73.64 -11.77
CA ALA A 518 -19.83 -75.01 -11.40
C ALA A 518 -21.06 -75.93 -11.29
N PHE A 519 -22.17 -75.41 -10.77
CA PHE A 519 -23.39 -76.19 -10.54
C PHE A 519 -24.50 -75.89 -11.56
N ARG A 520 -24.15 -75.37 -12.75
CA ARG A 520 -25.12 -74.92 -13.77
C ARG A 520 -26.12 -75.99 -14.24
N ASP A 521 -25.71 -77.26 -14.19
CA ASP A 521 -26.50 -78.42 -14.63
C ASP A 521 -27.30 -79.06 -13.49
N HIS A 522 -27.10 -78.61 -12.25
CA HIS A 522 -27.82 -79.10 -11.08
C HIS A 522 -29.30 -78.70 -11.12
N SER A 523 -30.18 -79.62 -10.71
CA SER A 523 -31.65 -79.47 -10.82
C SER A 523 -32.22 -78.23 -10.12
N ALA A 524 -31.55 -77.75 -9.07
CA ALA A 524 -31.92 -76.56 -8.32
C ALA A 524 -31.54 -75.24 -9.03
N ILE A 525 -30.45 -75.20 -9.82
CA ILE A 525 -29.90 -73.96 -10.40
C ILE A 525 -30.30 -73.81 -11.87
N ARG A 526 -30.48 -74.92 -12.59
CA ARG A 526 -30.92 -74.95 -13.99
C ARG A 526 -32.18 -74.12 -14.28
N PRO A 527 -33.23 -74.07 -13.43
CA PRO A 527 -34.41 -73.23 -13.67
C PRO A 527 -34.13 -71.72 -13.64
N SER A 528 -33.07 -71.29 -12.95
CA SER A 528 -32.74 -69.88 -12.72
C SER A 528 -32.12 -69.18 -13.93
N SER A 529 -31.97 -69.85 -15.07
CA SER A 529 -31.33 -69.33 -16.29
C SER A 529 -29.86 -68.91 -16.02
N PRO A 530 -28.94 -69.88 -15.83
CA PRO A 530 -27.57 -69.62 -15.40
C PRO A 530 -26.80 -68.56 -16.22
N PRO A 531 -26.88 -68.51 -17.56
CA PRO A 531 -26.16 -67.50 -18.35
C PRO A 531 -26.53 -66.07 -17.99
N GLU A 532 -27.81 -65.79 -17.79
CA GLU A 532 -28.32 -64.47 -17.45
C GLU A 532 -27.86 -64.02 -16.05
N VAL A 533 -27.82 -64.95 -15.08
CA VAL A 533 -27.37 -64.65 -13.70
C VAL A 533 -25.84 -64.47 -13.64
N LEU A 534 -25.07 -65.19 -14.46
CA LEU A 534 -23.62 -65.01 -14.57
C LEU A 534 -23.26 -63.61 -15.10
N VAL A 535 -23.99 -63.12 -16.11
CA VAL A 535 -23.79 -61.74 -16.64
C VAL A 535 -24.12 -60.70 -15.56
N SER A 536 -25.19 -60.88 -14.78
CA SER A 536 -25.51 -59.99 -13.67
C SER A 536 -24.44 -60.00 -12.57
N CYS A 537 -23.84 -61.15 -12.25
CA CYS A 537 -22.73 -61.23 -11.29
C CYS A 537 -21.48 -60.48 -11.80
N GLY A 538 -21.19 -60.59 -13.10
CA GLY A 538 -20.13 -59.81 -13.75
C GLY A 538 -20.38 -58.31 -13.70
N GLY A 539 -21.63 -57.87 -13.92
CA GLY A 539 -22.05 -56.48 -13.76
C GLY A 539 -21.83 -55.94 -12.35
N CYS A 540 -22.23 -56.69 -11.32
CA CYS A 540 -21.96 -56.32 -9.92
C CYS A 540 -20.47 -56.20 -9.62
N GLY A 541 -19.65 -57.13 -10.11
CA GLY A 541 -18.19 -57.08 -9.95
C GLY A 541 -17.58 -55.83 -10.58
N LEU A 542 -18.05 -55.43 -11.78
CA LEU A 542 -17.60 -54.22 -12.45
C LEU A 542 -18.00 -52.95 -11.70
N ILE A 543 -19.21 -52.90 -11.11
CA ILE A 543 -19.66 -51.76 -10.27
C ILE A 543 -18.72 -51.61 -9.06
N PHE A 544 -18.46 -52.69 -8.32
CA PHE A 544 -17.56 -52.64 -7.16
C PHE A 544 -16.12 -52.28 -7.56
N ALA A 545 -15.61 -52.81 -8.68
CA ALA A 545 -14.30 -52.42 -9.20
C ALA A 545 -14.23 -50.93 -9.58
N SER A 546 -15.30 -50.36 -10.11
CA SER A 546 -15.35 -48.93 -10.47
C SER A 546 -15.30 -48.01 -9.25
N LEU A 547 -15.73 -48.50 -8.07
CA LEU A 547 -15.64 -47.76 -6.82
C LEU A 547 -14.20 -47.56 -6.33
N ILE A 548 -13.24 -48.36 -6.81
CA ILE A 548 -11.81 -48.16 -6.51
C ILE A 548 -11.35 -46.79 -6.99
N GLY A 549 -11.94 -46.28 -8.09
CA GLY A 549 -11.66 -44.95 -8.58
C GLY A 549 -11.96 -43.84 -7.57
N PHE A 550 -12.80 -44.05 -6.56
CA PHE A 550 -13.10 -43.05 -5.53
C PHE A 550 -12.02 -42.94 -4.43
N LEU A 551 -11.01 -43.81 -4.45
CA LEU A 551 -9.87 -43.77 -3.53
C LEU A 551 -8.78 -42.83 -4.06
N GLY A 552 -8.23 -41.98 -3.19
CA GLY A 552 -7.14 -41.06 -3.52
C GLY A 552 -7.56 -39.85 -4.37
N THR A 553 -6.55 -39.15 -4.92
CA THR A 553 -6.74 -37.95 -5.74
C THR A 553 -7.20 -38.33 -7.15
N PRO A 554 -8.29 -37.73 -7.67
CA PRO A 554 -8.79 -38.06 -9.00
C PRO A 554 -7.82 -37.60 -10.09
N ASP A 555 -7.46 -38.50 -10.99
CA ASP A 555 -6.83 -38.18 -12.28
C ASP A 555 -7.87 -38.31 -13.43
N PRO A 556 -7.59 -37.81 -14.64
CA PRO A 556 -8.52 -37.90 -15.75
C PRO A 556 -8.97 -39.33 -16.09
N PHE A 557 -8.09 -40.33 -15.94
CA PHE A 557 -8.40 -41.73 -16.22
C PHE A 557 -9.36 -42.31 -15.16
N VAL A 558 -9.11 -42.00 -13.89
CA VAL A 558 -9.93 -42.38 -12.74
C VAL A 558 -11.32 -41.76 -12.84
N CYS A 559 -11.44 -40.49 -13.25
CA CYS A 559 -12.74 -39.84 -13.48
C CYS A 559 -13.56 -40.55 -14.56
N THR A 560 -12.91 -40.96 -15.65
CA THR A 560 -13.52 -41.73 -16.74
C THR A 560 -13.95 -43.12 -16.27
N LEU A 561 -13.14 -43.80 -15.45
CA LEU A 561 -13.47 -45.11 -14.88
C LEU A 561 -14.68 -45.05 -13.94
N ARG A 562 -14.77 -44.00 -13.09
CA ARG A 562 -15.89 -43.80 -12.15
C ARG A 562 -17.23 -43.75 -12.87
N THR A 563 -17.33 -42.98 -13.94
CA THR A 563 -18.57 -42.73 -14.67
C THR A 563 -18.92 -43.87 -15.63
N SER A 564 -17.98 -44.31 -16.45
CA SER A 564 -18.21 -45.35 -17.45
C SER A 564 -18.36 -46.74 -16.83
N GLY A 565 -17.55 -47.07 -15.82
CA GLY A 565 -17.57 -48.38 -15.18
C GLY A 565 -18.86 -48.67 -14.41
N ILE A 566 -19.40 -47.68 -13.69
CA ILE A 566 -20.69 -47.80 -13.00
C ILE A 566 -21.82 -47.95 -14.01
N PHE A 567 -21.82 -47.15 -15.08
CA PHE A 567 -22.86 -47.19 -16.10
C PHE A 567 -22.90 -48.51 -16.87
N VAL A 568 -21.74 -49.00 -17.31
CA VAL A 568 -21.61 -50.31 -17.98
C VAL A 568 -21.95 -51.45 -17.01
N GLY A 569 -21.44 -51.40 -15.78
CA GLY A 569 -21.71 -52.41 -14.75
C GLY A 569 -23.20 -52.50 -14.39
N PHE A 570 -23.89 -51.37 -14.25
CA PHE A 570 -25.33 -51.33 -13.99
C PHE A 570 -26.14 -51.93 -15.15
N THR A 571 -25.71 -51.69 -16.38
CA THR A 571 -26.38 -52.24 -17.57
C THR A 571 -26.23 -53.76 -17.64
N LEU A 572 -25.02 -54.28 -17.39
CA LEU A 572 -24.76 -55.72 -17.31
C LEU A 572 -25.53 -56.38 -16.17
N PHE A 573 -25.79 -55.66 -15.08
CA PHE A 573 -26.63 -56.14 -13.98
C PHE A 573 -28.12 -56.15 -14.34
N ALA A 574 -28.66 -55.01 -14.78
CA ALA A 574 -30.10 -54.78 -14.91
C ALA A 574 -30.71 -55.40 -16.19
N ALA A 575 -30.01 -55.37 -17.33
CA ALA A 575 -30.57 -55.85 -18.59
C ALA A 575 -30.94 -57.35 -18.54
N PRO A 576 -30.09 -58.26 -18.05
CA PRO A 576 -30.45 -59.68 -17.91
C PRO A 576 -31.60 -59.91 -16.93
N LEU A 577 -31.69 -59.11 -15.85
CA LEU A 577 -32.73 -59.21 -14.84
C LEU A 577 -34.11 -58.85 -15.42
N ILE A 578 -34.19 -57.74 -16.17
CA ILE A 578 -35.41 -57.29 -16.83
C ILE A 578 -35.81 -58.29 -17.91
N CYS A 579 -34.88 -58.70 -18.79
CA CYS A 579 -35.16 -59.66 -19.85
C CYS A 579 -35.60 -61.03 -19.30
N LYS A 580 -35.01 -61.50 -18.19
CA LYS A 580 -35.44 -62.73 -17.50
C LYS A 580 -36.86 -62.61 -16.96
N THR A 581 -37.22 -61.47 -16.39
CA THR A 581 -38.56 -61.21 -15.86
C THR A 581 -39.59 -61.21 -16.99
N LEU A 582 -39.31 -60.50 -18.09
CA LEU A 582 -40.17 -60.46 -19.28
C LEU A 582 -40.31 -61.83 -19.95
N LYS A 583 -39.22 -62.60 -20.04
CA LYS A 583 -39.22 -63.98 -20.54
C LYS A 583 -40.14 -64.87 -19.71
N THR A 584 -40.04 -64.79 -18.39
CA THR A 584 -40.88 -65.59 -17.47
C THR A 584 -42.35 -65.19 -17.60
N TRP A 585 -42.62 -63.89 -17.68
CA TRP A 585 -43.97 -63.33 -17.87
C TRP A 585 -44.61 -63.81 -19.19
N ALA A 586 -43.86 -63.74 -20.30
CA ALA A 586 -44.30 -64.19 -21.62
C ALA A 586 -44.57 -65.71 -21.67
N ILE A 587 -43.86 -66.50 -20.87
CA ILE A 587 -44.04 -67.95 -20.79
C ILE A 587 -45.27 -68.32 -19.94
N VAL A 588 -45.54 -67.60 -18.85
CA VAL A 588 -46.56 -67.96 -17.85
C VAL A 588 -47.97 -67.45 -18.23
N ILE A 589 -48.07 -66.27 -18.84
CA ILE A 589 -49.36 -65.62 -19.11
C ILE A 589 -50.30 -66.34 -20.07
N PRO A 590 -49.82 -66.94 -21.18
CA PRO A 590 -50.72 -67.52 -22.18
C PRO A 590 -51.62 -68.66 -21.66
N ARG A 591 -51.42 -69.15 -20.42
CA ARG A 591 -52.21 -70.20 -19.75
C ARG A 591 -52.56 -71.41 -20.65
N ARG A 592 -51.70 -71.70 -21.62
CA ARG A 592 -51.84 -72.77 -22.62
C ARG A 592 -50.55 -73.59 -22.67
N ARG A 593 -50.65 -74.87 -23.02
CA ARG A 593 -49.45 -75.70 -23.28
C ARG A 593 -48.76 -75.16 -24.54
N MET A 594 -47.60 -74.53 -24.35
CA MET A 594 -46.76 -74.08 -25.45
C MET A 594 -45.98 -75.24 -26.05
N LYS A 595 -45.81 -75.21 -27.38
CA LYS A 595 -44.90 -76.12 -28.06
C LYS A 595 -43.46 -75.78 -27.66
N GLU A 596 -42.60 -76.80 -27.58
CA GLU A 596 -41.21 -76.63 -27.19
C GLU A 596 -40.45 -75.66 -28.12
N SER A 597 -40.80 -75.65 -29.42
CA SER A 597 -40.26 -74.72 -30.41
C SER A 597 -40.60 -73.25 -30.11
N GLU A 598 -41.84 -72.97 -29.69
CA GLU A 598 -42.30 -71.62 -29.33
C GLU A 598 -41.57 -71.12 -28.06
N ALA A 599 -41.40 -71.99 -27.06
CA ALA A 599 -40.65 -71.66 -25.85
C ALA A 599 -39.17 -71.37 -26.15
N ARG A 600 -38.50 -72.21 -26.95
CA ARG A 600 -37.10 -71.99 -27.36
C ARG A 600 -36.94 -70.68 -28.14
N GLN A 601 -37.90 -70.33 -29.00
CA GLN A 601 -37.88 -69.07 -29.74
C GLN A 601 -37.98 -67.86 -28.80
N ILE A 602 -38.89 -67.87 -27.81
CA ILE A 602 -39.01 -66.80 -26.80
C ILE A 602 -37.71 -66.65 -25.98
N VAL A 603 -37.09 -67.77 -25.57
CA VAL A 603 -35.79 -67.72 -24.85
C VAL A 603 -34.69 -67.13 -25.73
N PHE A 604 -34.63 -67.53 -27.00
CA PHE A 604 -33.64 -67.01 -27.95
C PHE A 604 -33.83 -65.50 -28.19
N THR A 605 -35.05 -65.06 -28.48
CA THR A 605 -35.37 -63.63 -28.69
C THR A 605 -35.05 -62.78 -27.45
N SER A 606 -35.35 -63.28 -26.25
CA SER A 606 -35.01 -62.58 -25.00
C SER A 606 -33.50 -62.41 -24.80
N ARG A 607 -32.70 -63.44 -25.14
CA ARG A 607 -31.22 -63.38 -25.06
C ARG A 607 -30.62 -62.45 -26.09
N VAL A 608 -31.14 -62.45 -27.33
CA VAL A 608 -30.72 -61.51 -28.37
C VAL A 608 -31.06 -60.08 -27.97
N ALA A 609 -32.26 -59.83 -27.44
CA ALA A 609 -32.65 -58.50 -26.95
C ALA A 609 -31.73 -58.01 -25.82
N SER A 610 -31.42 -58.87 -24.83
CA SER A 610 -30.48 -58.53 -23.76
C SER A 610 -29.08 -58.22 -24.29
N ALA A 611 -28.58 -58.99 -25.25
CA ALA A 611 -27.27 -58.76 -25.86
C ALA A 611 -27.23 -57.45 -26.65
N VAL A 612 -28.27 -57.13 -27.41
CA VAL A 612 -28.39 -55.87 -28.16
C VAL A 612 -28.38 -54.66 -27.22
N VAL A 613 -29.13 -54.72 -26.12
CA VAL A 613 -29.15 -53.64 -25.10
C VAL A 613 -27.76 -53.45 -24.49
N ILE A 614 -27.09 -54.53 -24.08
CA ILE A 614 -25.75 -54.47 -23.51
C ILE A 614 -24.73 -53.89 -24.51
N ILE A 615 -24.78 -54.32 -25.77
CA ILE A 615 -23.86 -53.84 -26.82
C ILE A 615 -24.12 -52.36 -27.14
N ALA A 616 -25.38 -51.97 -27.32
CA ALA A 616 -25.73 -50.58 -27.64
C ALA A 616 -25.29 -49.62 -26.52
N VAL A 617 -25.55 -49.98 -25.27
CA VAL A 617 -25.16 -49.16 -24.11
C VAL A 617 -23.66 -49.21 -23.84
N GLY A 618 -23.01 -50.35 -24.06
CA GLY A 618 -21.55 -50.47 -24.01
C GLY A 618 -20.88 -49.56 -25.03
N LEU A 619 -21.38 -49.51 -26.27
CA LEU A 619 -20.89 -48.60 -27.31
C LEU A 619 -21.09 -47.13 -26.92
N MET A 620 -22.26 -46.76 -26.38
CA MET A 620 -22.49 -45.41 -25.86
C MET A 620 -21.50 -45.04 -24.75
N GLY A 621 -21.20 -45.96 -23.83
CA GLY A 621 -20.18 -45.77 -22.80
C GLY A 621 -18.78 -45.55 -23.38
N VAL A 622 -18.37 -46.34 -24.37
CA VAL A 622 -17.07 -46.19 -25.06
C VAL A 622 -16.98 -44.86 -25.81
N PHE A 623 -18.04 -44.43 -26.50
CA PHE A 623 -18.08 -43.12 -27.17
C PHE A 623 -18.02 -41.94 -26.21
N TRP A 624 -18.55 -42.10 -24.99
CA TRP A 624 -18.48 -41.07 -23.94
C TRP A 624 -17.08 -40.96 -23.32
N VAL A 625 -16.30 -42.04 -23.34
CA VAL A 625 -14.90 -42.10 -22.86
C VAL A 625 -13.90 -41.50 -23.86
N LEU A 626 -14.21 -41.49 -25.16
CA LEU A 626 -13.32 -41.02 -26.23
C LEU A 626 -13.43 -39.51 -26.51
N LYS A 627 -14.29 -38.79 -25.79
CA LYS A 627 -14.41 -37.32 -25.82
C LYS A 627 -13.79 -36.73 -24.56
#